data_AF-A0A833JBR1-F1
#
_entry.id   AF-A0A833JBR1-F1
#
_cell.length_a   1.000
_cell.length_b   1.000
_cell.length_c   1.000
_cell.angle_alpha   90.00
_cell.angle_beta   90.00
_cell.angle_gamma   90.00
#
_symmetry.space_group_name_H-M   'P 1'
#
loop_
_entity.id
_entity.type
_entity.pdbx_description
1 polymer ?
#
loop_
_entity_poly.entity_id
_entity_poly.type
_entity_poly.pdbx_seq_one_letter_code
_entity_poly.pdbx_strand_id
1 'polypeptide(L)'
;MQKTKLLLIGLGFFWIFAWSIFGSVLGSRIEIMSATNADPTWLIGWQRTLLRSAHAHMNLMGITTLLIALTLSHIKIYLPRKYVSIIIIVNSLSIPIFGLGIVLQAFFPNANGNISPVTAIAALGGILYIITIGIWSALFIFTAMKKHN
;
A
#
# COMPACT_ATOMS: atom_id res chain seq x y z
N MET A 1 4.46 29.14 9.58
CA MET A 1 5.23 27.93 9.23
C MET A 1 4.47 26.61 9.40
N GLN A 2 3.62 26.45 10.41
CA GLN A 2 2.92 25.17 10.67
C GLN A 2 2.03 24.68 9.51
N LYS A 3 1.31 25.57 8.83
CA LYS A 3 0.50 25.22 7.64
C LYS A 3 1.33 24.64 6.50
N THR A 4 2.43 25.30 6.15
CA THR A 4 3.37 24.82 5.12
C THR A 4 3.94 23.45 5.48
N LYS A 5 4.31 23.25 6.75
CA LYS A 5 4.82 21.96 7.24
C LYS A 5 3.79 20.84 7.09
N LEU A 6 2.55 21.08 7.52
CA LEU A 6 1.46 20.09 7.38
C LEU A 6 1.16 19.79 5.91
N LEU A 7 1.16 20.83 5.06
CA LEU A 7 0.95 20.67 3.62
C LEU A 7 2.05 19.81 2.98
N LEU A 8 3.33 20.06 3.32
CA LEU A 8 4.45 19.26 2.82
C LEU A 8 4.36 17.80 3.26
N ILE A 9 3.98 17.53 4.52
CA ILE A 9 3.75 16.17 5.00
C ILE A 9 2.61 15.51 4.20
N GLY A 10 1.50 16.23 4.03
CA GLY A 10 0.34 15.74 3.27
C GLY A 10 0.67 15.43 1.81
N LEU A 11 1.45 16.30 1.14
CA LEU A 11 1.93 16.09 -0.23
C LEU A 11 2.91 14.91 -0.33
N GLY A 12 3.76 14.69 0.69
CA GLY A 12 4.62 13.51 0.76
C GLY A 12 3.82 12.20 0.80
N PHE A 13 2.79 12.12 1.64
CA PHE A 13 1.90 10.95 1.65
C PHE A 13 1.03 10.86 0.40
N PHE A 14 0.63 11.99 -0.19
CA PHE A 14 -0.11 12.01 -1.46
C PHE A 14 0.72 11.38 -2.58
N TRP A 15 2.02 11.68 -2.63
CA TRP A 15 2.95 11.09 -3.58
C TRP A 15 3.02 9.56 -3.43
N ILE A 16 3.15 9.07 -2.19
CA ILE A 16 3.16 7.62 -1.91
C ILE A 16 1.83 6.98 -2.34
N PHE A 17 0.70 7.62 -2.03
CA PHE A 17 -0.63 7.16 -2.43
C PHE A 17 -0.78 7.09 -3.96
N ALA A 18 -0.42 8.16 -4.68
CA ALA A 18 -0.52 8.25 -6.13
C ALA A 18 0.34 7.18 -6.82
N TRP A 19 1.58 6.98 -6.36
CA TRP A 19 2.46 5.94 -6.89
C TRP A 19 1.97 4.53 -6.57
N SER A 20 1.30 4.32 -5.43
CA SER A 20 0.72 3.03 -5.10
C SER A 20 -0.43 2.67 -6.06
N ILE A 21 -1.28 3.64 -6.41
CA ILE A 21 -2.35 3.45 -7.41
C ILE A 21 -1.74 3.21 -8.79
N PHE A 22 -0.84 4.10 -9.23
CA PHE A 22 -0.20 4.00 -10.54
C PHE A 22 0.54 2.68 -10.71
N GLY A 23 1.35 2.29 -9.71
CA GLY A 23 2.08 1.04 -9.70
C GLY A 23 1.17 -0.20 -9.74
N SER A 24 0.03 -0.16 -9.04
CA SER A 24 -0.96 -1.25 -9.07
C SER A 24 -1.59 -1.42 -10.47
N VAL A 25 -1.98 -0.30 -11.10
CA VAL A 25 -2.52 -0.31 -12.47
C VAL A 25 -1.46 -0.79 -13.46
N LEU A 26 -0.24 -0.25 -13.41
CA LEU A 26 0.85 -0.66 -14.28
C LEU A 26 1.19 -2.14 -14.12
N GLY A 27 1.29 -2.62 -12.88
CA GLY A 27 1.56 -4.03 -12.56
C GLY A 27 0.51 -4.96 -13.17
N SER A 28 -0.77 -4.64 -13.02
CA SER A 28 -1.85 -5.44 -13.64
C SER A 28 -1.75 -5.52 -15.16
N ARG A 29 -1.31 -4.45 -15.84
CA ARG A 29 -1.15 -4.43 -17.29
C ARG A 29 0.03 -5.30 -17.74
N ILE A 30 1.14 -5.25 -17.00
CA ILE A 30 2.31 -6.07 -17.26
C ILE A 30 1.98 -7.55 -17.06
N GLU A 31 1.25 -7.89 -16.00
CA GLU A 31 0.84 -9.28 -15.71
C GLU A 31 0.03 -9.87 -16.87
N ILE A 32 -0.95 -9.12 -17.40
CA ILE A 32 -1.75 -9.53 -18.56
C ILE A 32 -0.89 -9.76 -19.81
N MET A 33 0.14 -8.93 -20.04
CA MET A 33 1.05 -9.08 -21.20
C MET A 33 2.01 -10.26 -21.07
N SER A 34 2.34 -10.67 -19.84
CA SER A 34 3.30 -11.74 -19.55
C SER A 34 2.70 -13.15 -19.58
N ALA A 35 1.37 -13.29 -19.62
CA ALA A 35 0.65 -14.57 -19.56
C ALA A 35 0.71 -15.41 -20.86
N THR A 36 1.36 -14.91 -21.91
CA THR A 36 1.56 -15.58 -23.20
C THR A 36 2.93 -16.29 -23.24
N ASN A 37 2.90 -17.63 -23.20
CA ASN A 37 4.02 -18.58 -23.40
C ASN A 37 4.95 -18.83 -22.20
N ALA A 38 4.54 -19.69 -21.25
CA ALA A 38 5.39 -20.09 -20.12
C ALA A 38 5.75 -21.58 -20.13
N ASP A 39 7.04 -21.86 -20.35
CA ASP A 39 7.72 -23.15 -20.17
C ASP A 39 7.97 -23.41 -18.65
N PRO A 40 8.18 -24.65 -18.16
CA PRO A 40 8.33 -24.95 -16.73
C PRO A 40 9.48 -24.22 -16.01
N THR A 41 10.54 -23.83 -16.73
CA THR A 41 11.64 -22.99 -16.22
C THR A 41 11.19 -21.56 -15.87
N TRP A 42 10.12 -21.09 -16.51
CA TRP A 42 9.51 -19.78 -16.25
C TRP A 42 8.78 -19.74 -14.89
N LEU A 43 8.18 -20.85 -14.44
CA LEU A 43 7.49 -20.95 -13.15
C LEU A 43 8.43 -20.69 -11.95
N ILE A 44 9.64 -21.24 -11.97
CA ILE A 44 10.65 -21.03 -10.92
C ILE A 44 11.11 -19.56 -10.91
N GLY A 45 11.30 -18.98 -12.10
CA GLY A 45 11.60 -17.55 -12.25
C GLY A 45 10.49 -16.66 -11.72
N TRP A 46 9.23 -17.03 -11.98
CA TRP A 46 8.05 -16.30 -11.54
C TRP A 46 7.86 -16.36 -10.02
N GLN A 47 7.99 -17.55 -9.42
CA GLN A 47 7.96 -17.74 -7.97
C GLN A 47 9.04 -16.89 -7.28
N ARG A 48 10.28 -16.90 -7.80
CA ARG A 48 11.37 -16.09 -7.25
C ARG A 48 11.10 -14.59 -7.38
N THR A 49 10.50 -14.17 -8.49
CA THR A 49 10.16 -12.77 -8.75
C THR A 49 9.04 -12.30 -7.83
N LEU A 50 7.99 -13.10 -7.64
CA LEU A 50 6.90 -12.80 -6.72
C LEU A 50 7.38 -12.74 -5.26
N LEU A 51 8.25 -13.65 -4.83
CA LEU A 51 8.82 -13.61 -3.48
C LEU A 51 9.72 -12.38 -3.27
N ARG A 52 10.55 -12.02 -4.25
CA ARG A 52 11.33 -10.77 -4.22
C ARG A 52 10.43 -9.53 -4.19
N SER A 53 9.36 -9.55 -4.96
CA SER A 53 8.36 -8.48 -5.00
C SER A 53 7.65 -8.34 -3.65
N ALA A 54 7.19 -9.45 -3.04
CA ALA A 54 6.59 -9.47 -1.71
C ALA A 54 7.53 -8.83 -0.68
N HIS A 55 8.79 -9.26 -0.66
CA HIS A 55 9.80 -8.72 0.25
C HIS A 55 10.00 -7.21 0.06
N ALA A 56 10.19 -6.76 -1.19
CA ALA A 56 10.41 -5.34 -1.48
C ALA A 56 9.20 -4.47 -1.09
N HIS A 57 7.98 -4.91 -1.42
CA HIS A 57 6.75 -4.18 -1.07
C HIS A 57 6.51 -4.15 0.43
N MET A 58 6.68 -5.27 1.14
CA MET A 58 6.51 -5.32 2.60
C MET A 58 7.50 -4.39 3.30
N ASN A 59 8.75 -4.33 2.85
CA ASN A 59 9.74 -3.39 3.39
C ASN A 59 9.33 -1.93 3.15
N LEU A 60 8.93 -1.60 1.92
CA LEU A 60 8.51 -0.24 1.57
C LEU A 60 7.26 0.19 2.33
N MET A 61 6.25 -0.68 2.41
CA MET A 61 5.03 -0.42 3.18
C MET A 61 5.36 -0.26 4.68
N GLY A 62 6.28 -1.07 5.23
CA GLY A 62 6.75 -0.93 6.61
C GLY A 62 7.46 0.39 6.88
N ILE A 63 8.28 0.87 5.95
CA ILE A 63 8.87 2.23 6.02
C ILE A 63 7.75 3.28 6.06
N THR A 64 6.70 3.14 5.26
CA THR A 64 5.56 4.06 5.29
C THR A 64 4.85 4.06 6.64
N THR A 65 4.70 2.90 7.30
CA THR A 65 4.16 2.83 8.67
C THR A 65 5.04 3.57 9.67
N LEU A 66 6.36 3.50 9.53
CA LEU A 66 7.28 4.32 10.35
C LEU A 66 7.08 5.82 10.09
N LEU A 67 6.89 6.24 8.83
CA LEU A 67 6.57 7.64 8.50
C LEU A 67 5.25 8.10 9.13
N ILE A 68 4.22 7.24 9.16
CA ILE A 68 2.96 7.51 9.87
C ILE A 68 3.22 7.74 11.35
N ALA A 69 4.03 6.89 12.00
CA ALA A 69 4.38 7.02 13.40
C ALA A 69 5.14 8.33 13.71
N LEU A 70 6.12 8.71 12.86
CA LEU A 70 6.89 9.94 13.02
C LEU A 70 6.02 11.20 12.87
N THR A 71 5.04 11.15 11.97
CA THR A 71 4.14 12.28 11.68
C THR A 71 2.93 12.34 12.62
N LEU A 72 2.68 11.31 13.41
CA LEU A 72 1.57 11.21 14.38
C LEU A 72 1.49 12.42 15.32
N SER A 73 2.63 12.87 15.82
CA SER A 73 2.73 13.99 16.77
C SER A 73 2.16 15.30 16.20
N HIS A 74 2.05 15.41 14.87
CA HIS A 74 1.62 16.61 14.16
C HIS A 74 0.10 16.62 13.89
N ILE A 75 -0.56 15.46 13.95
CA ILE A 75 -2.00 15.32 13.67
C ILE A 75 -2.83 15.06 14.95
N LYS A 76 -2.21 14.59 16.03
CA LYS A 76 -2.89 14.11 17.26
C LYS A 76 -3.81 15.14 17.94
N ILE A 77 -3.60 16.44 17.73
CA ILE A 77 -4.42 17.52 18.29
C ILE A 77 -5.65 17.84 17.43
N TYR A 78 -5.69 17.34 16.19
CA TYR A 78 -6.72 17.67 15.21
C TYR A 78 -7.75 16.55 15.03
N LEU A 79 -7.47 15.33 15.51
CA LEU A 79 -8.39 14.20 15.46
C LEU A 79 -8.52 13.45 16.79
N PRO A 80 -9.70 12.89 17.06
CA PRO A 80 -9.88 11.95 18.17
C PRO A 80 -8.95 10.75 18.05
N ARG A 81 -8.34 10.36 19.18
CA ARG A 81 -7.39 9.23 19.28
C ARG A 81 -7.94 7.92 18.71
N LYS A 82 -9.25 7.69 18.82
CA LYS A 82 -9.93 6.49 18.28
C LYS A 82 -9.72 6.34 16.78
N TYR A 83 -9.95 7.38 15.98
CA TYR A 83 -9.81 7.33 14.53
C TYR A 83 -8.37 7.14 14.08
N VAL A 84 -7.45 7.85 14.74
CA VAL A 84 -6.01 7.71 14.49
C VAL A 84 -5.53 6.28 14.77
N SER A 85 -6.00 5.68 15.87
CA SER A 85 -5.65 4.30 16.23
C SER A 85 -6.18 3.30 15.20
N ILE A 86 -7.42 3.47 14.72
CA ILE A 86 -7.99 2.62 13.67
C ILE A 86 -7.16 2.69 12.40
N ILE A 87 -6.76 3.88 11.94
CA ILE A 87 -5.96 4.04 10.72
C ILE A 87 -4.62 3.30 10.85
N ILE A 88 -3.93 3.45 11.99
CA ILE A 88 -2.65 2.78 12.24
C ILE A 88 -2.83 1.26 12.27
N ILE A 89 -3.86 0.75 12.94
CA ILE A 89 -4.14 -0.69 13.02
C ILE A 89 -4.44 -1.24 11.63
N VAL A 90 -5.31 -0.59 10.86
CA VAL A 90 -5.65 -1.02 9.50
C VAL A 90 -4.42 -0.99 8.58
N ASN A 91 -3.58 0.06 8.67
CA ASN A 91 -2.34 0.15 7.90
C ASN A 91 -1.34 -0.94 8.30
N SER A 92 -1.23 -1.26 9.59
CA SER A 92 -0.30 -2.28 10.07
C SER A 92 -0.75 -3.69 9.68
N LEU A 93 -2.06 -3.95 9.69
CA LEU A 93 -2.64 -5.23 9.28
C LEU A 93 -2.65 -5.43 7.77
N SER A 94 -2.72 -4.36 6.98
CA SER A 94 -2.75 -4.46 5.52
C SER A 94 -1.46 -5.04 4.94
N ILE A 95 -0.30 -4.79 5.58
CA ILE A 95 1.01 -5.27 5.16
C ILE A 95 1.13 -6.81 5.21
N PRO A 96 0.88 -7.49 6.35
CA PRO A 96 0.92 -8.95 6.39
C PRO A 96 -0.17 -9.59 5.53
N ILE A 97 -1.35 -8.98 5.39
CA ILE A 97 -2.41 -9.48 4.48
C ILE A 97 -1.91 -9.46 3.03
N PHE A 98 -1.35 -8.33 2.59
CA PHE A 98 -0.78 -8.17 1.25
C PHE A 98 0.38 -9.15 1.01
N GLY A 99 1.34 -9.18 1.94
CA GLY A 99 2.51 -10.05 1.86
C GLY A 99 2.16 -11.52 1.80
N LEU A 100 1.25 -11.98 2.67
CA LEU A 100 0.74 -13.34 2.66
C LEU A 100 0.07 -13.68 1.33
N GLY A 101 -0.74 -12.77 0.77
CA GLY A 101 -1.37 -12.96 -0.53
C GLY A 101 -0.36 -13.19 -1.66
N ILE A 102 0.70 -12.38 -1.74
CA ILE A 102 1.74 -12.56 -2.77
C ILE A 102 2.55 -13.83 -2.55
N VAL A 103 2.88 -14.16 -1.30
CA VAL A 103 3.59 -15.40 -0.97
C VAL A 103 2.74 -16.60 -1.40
N LEU A 104 1.45 -16.62 -1.08
CA LEU A 104 0.53 -17.66 -1.51
C LEU A 104 0.41 -17.72 -3.03
N GLN A 105 0.37 -16.58 -3.73
CA GLN A 105 0.38 -16.53 -5.20
C GLN A 105 1.66 -17.11 -5.80
N ALA A 106 2.80 -16.98 -5.11
CA ALA A 106 4.07 -17.56 -5.55
C ALA A 106 4.09 -19.10 -5.46
N PHE A 107 3.40 -19.68 -4.48
CA PHE A 107 3.29 -21.14 -4.31
C PHE A 107 2.09 -21.75 -5.06
N PHE A 108 1.05 -20.96 -5.29
CA PHE A 108 -0.19 -21.35 -5.97
C PHE A 108 -0.50 -20.36 -7.10
N PRO A 109 0.30 -20.36 -8.19
CA PRO A 109 0.11 -19.42 -9.30
C PRO A 109 -1.23 -19.66 -9.99
N ASN A 110 -1.87 -18.59 -10.45
CA ASN A 110 -3.17 -18.70 -11.12
C ASN A 110 -3.03 -19.42 -12.46
N ALA A 111 -3.97 -20.32 -12.73
CA ALA A 111 -4.26 -20.71 -14.11
C ALA A 111 -4.90 -19.51 -14.84
N ASN A 112 -4.42 -19.24 -16.06
CA ASN A 112 -4.80 -18.08 -16.87
C ASN A 112 -6.32 -17.82 -16.86
N GLY A 113 -6.71 -16.58 -16.54
CA GLY A 113 -8.08 -16.07 -16.73
C GLY A 113 -9.01 -16.08 -15.52
N ASN A 114 -8.65 -16.70 -14.39
CA ASN A 114 -9.49 -16.73 -13.19
C ASN A 114 -8.93 -15.88 -12.04
N ILE A 115 -9.81 -15.13 -11.37
CA ILE A 115 -9.51 -14.48 -10.09
C ILE A 115 -9.33 -15.60 -9.05
N SER A 116 -8.10 -15.85 -8.61
CA SER A 116 -7.88 -16.79 -7.52
C SER A 116 -8.11 -16.13 -6.16
N PRO A 117 -8.46 -16.93 -5.15
CA PRO A 117 -8.52 -16.46 -3.77
C PRO A 117 -7.21 -15.82 -3.28
N VAL A 118 -6.05 -16.30 -3.73
CA VAL A 118 -4.74 -15.80 -3.28
C VAL A 118 -4.45 -14.41 -3.83
N THR A 119 -4.80 -14.14 -5.11
CA THR A 119 -4.69 -12.81 -5.69
C THR A 119 -5.70 -11.84 -5.07
N ALA A 120 -6.89 -12.31 -4.70
CA ALA A 120 -7.89 -11.50 -4.01
C ALA A 120 -7.43 -11.07 -2.61
N ILE A 121 -6.75 -11.95 -1.86
CA ILE A 121 -6.17 -11.63 -0.55
C ILE A 121 -5.09 -10.55 -0.69
N ALA A 122 -4.17 -10.72 -1.66
CA ALA A 122 -3.15 -9.71 -1.94
C ALA A 122 -3.78 -8.35 -2.27
N ALA A 123 -4.79 -8.34 -3.16
CA ALA A 123 -5.50 -7.12 -3.54
C ALA A 123 -6.20 -6.45 -2.35
N LEU A 124 -6.83 -7.22 -1.45
CA LEU A 124 -7.46 -6.69 -0.24
C LEU A 124 -6.44 -5.96 0.65
N GLY A 125 -5.29 -6.57 0.91
CA GLY A 125 -4.20 -5.93 1.65
C GLY A 125 -3.72 -4.64 0.97
N GLY A 126 -3.53 -4.68 -0.36
CA GLY A 126 -3.13 -3.52 -1.15
C GLY A 126 -4.14 -2.36 -1.07
N ILE A 127 -5.43 -2.66 -1.20
CA ILE A 127 -6.52 -1.66 -1.11
C ILE A 127 -6.57 -1.03 0.28
N LEU A 128 -6.50 -1.84 1.34
CA LEU A 128 -6.49 -1.33 2.72
C LEU A 128 -5.29 -0.41 2.94
N TYR A 129 -4.11 -0.79 2.47
CA TYR A 129 -2.92 0.06 2.51
C TYR A 129 -3.15 1.39 1.78
N ILE A 130 -3.56 1.35 0.50
CA ILE A 130 -3.80 2.55 -0.32
C ILE A 130 -4.79 3.50 0.35
N ILE A 131 -5.92 2.97 0.85
CA ILE A 131 -6.94 3.77 1.52
C ILE A 131 -6.36 4.45 2.76
N THR A 132 -5.60 3.73 3.59
CA THR A 132 -5.01 4.32 4.80
C THR A 132 -4.03 5.45 4.48
N ILE A 133 -3.18 5.30 3.46
CA ILE A 133 -2.26 6.37 3.03
C ILE A 133 -3.03 7.56 2.46
N GLY A 134 -4.05 7.31 1.64
CA GLY A 134 -4.91 8.36 1.08
C GLY A 134 -5.62 9.17 2.16
N ILE A 135 -6.20 8.49 3.15
CA ILE A 135 -6.81 9.15 4.32
C ILE A 135 -5.75 9.95 5.08
N TRP A 136 -4.59 9.36 5.36
CA TRP A 136 -3.52 10.03 6.11
C TRP A 136 -3.05 11.31 5.40
N SER A 137 -2.83 11.24 4.09
CA SER A 137 -2.51 12.39 3.24
C SER A 137 -3.59 13.48 3.33
N ALA A 138 -4.85 13.10 3.13
CA ALA A 138 -5.98 14.02 3.18
C ALA A 138 -6.08 14.72 4.54
N LEU A 139 -5.88 14.01 5.65
CA LEU A 139 -5.90 14.60 6.99
C LEU A 139 -4.90 15.76 7.13
N PHE A 140 -3.67 15.58 6.65
CA PHE A 140 -2.66 16.63 6.70
C PHE A 140 -3.01 17.82 5.80
N ILE A 141 -3.50 17.57 4.59
CA ILE A 141 -3.89 18.63 3.63
C ILE A 141 -5.06 19.44 4.19
N PHE A 142 -6.14 18.78 4.63
CA PHE A 142 -7.30 19.45 5.20
C PHE A 142 -6.95 20.24 6.46
N THR A 143 -6.10 19.68 7.32
CA THR A 143 -5.63 20.39 8.53
C THR A 143 -4.83 21.64 8.17
N ALA A 144 -3.97 21.58 7.14
CA ALA A 144 -3.20 22.74 6.68
C ALA A 144 -4.10 23.87 6.12
N MET A 145 -5.20 23.50 5.47
CA MET A 145 -6.14 24.43 4.84
C MET A 145 -7.17 25.02 5.82
N LYS A 146 -7.41 24.37 6.95
CA LYS A 146 -8.39 24.85 7.94
C LYS A 146 -7.99 26.24 8.45
N LYS A 147 -8.94 27.19 8.42
CA LYS A 147 -8.79 28.46 9.13
C LYS A 147 -8.85 28.16 10.63
N HIS A 148 -7.76 28.46 11.34
CA HIS A 148 -7.77 28.57 12.78
C HIS A 148 -8.49 29.88 13.10
N ASN A 149 -9.76 29.79 13.50
CA ASN A 149 -10.46 30.89 14.18
C ASN A 149 -10.01 30.94 15.63
#